data_AF-A0AA42L6T1-F1
#
_entry.id   AF-A0AA42L6T1-F1
#
_cell.length_a   1.000
_cell.length_b   1.000
_cell.length_c   1.000
_cell.angle_alpha   90.00
_cell.angle_beta   90.00
_cell.angle_gamma   90.00
#
_symmetry.space_group_name_H-M   'P 1'
#
loop_
_entity.id
_entity.type
_entity.pdbx_description
1 polymer ?
#
loop_
_entity_poly.entity_id
_entity_poly.type
_entity_poly.pdbx_seq_one_letter_code
_entity_poly.pdbx_strand_id
1 'polypeptide(L)'
;MLSNTIYLWEPEIFTGKVPAEDDSQQVAFELHQQYCNTSSQGKTLQAWLELFSDKICDPQYQAYFSEPTQQWVQGLKSKFAQGLCASVQVEVLANEAQNDAMYRVFYETVQETGVGFYEPNYNVWAIGELQSPENAVSNMLQPYLLEPLELKQIQPVQEAKSLLQTGDFEMPHNMAAAEQLISQWFEQQEDTRHLKLDVFNVAHDFISNWGNIGRPELALDTGYRCFLLTQKQLGVFYQLKMVLRKLTISPMLSFAMDFTDRFIPQHLQEQLSERLIFRLRSMDVHQRANGEYNPEPCFALTGRWESTANIQDFFKQLDAYIAFIFTHLGQGKLETLQAWAYGDMPKDFTVDLDFRFELMMIALSQDHDYLNERYQFYKRSFTQHNARARDLGLLEESYKFCQKLMLLVKEAGTGLQPYLIN
;
A
#
# COMPACT_ATOMS: atom_id res chain seq x y z
N MET A 1 21.52 37.23 -10.99
CA MET A 1 22.00 36.21 -10.05
C MET A 1 21.91 36.80 -8.66
N LEU A 2 20.88 36.41 -7.89
CA LEU A 2 20.66 36.59 -6.44
C LEU A 2 19.13 36.55 -6.21
N SER A 3 18.51 35.36 -6.12
CA SER A 3 17.12 35.22 -5.62
C SER A 3 16.72 33.77 -5.27
N ASN A 4 17.65 32.94 -4.79
CA ASN A 4 17.34 31.56 -4.37
C ASN A 4 17.39 31.41 -2.85
N THR A 5 16.84 32.36 -2.10
CA THR A 5 16.88 32.31 -0.63
C THR A 5 15.63 32.93 -0.03
N ILE A 6 14.89 32.15 0.74
CA ILE A 6 13.85 32.65 1.63
C ILE A 6 14.53 33.17 2.88
N TYR A 7 14.22 34.40 3.25
CA TYR A 7 14.70 34.99 4.50
C TYR A 7 13.65 34.78 5.58
N LEU A 8 14.08 34.39 6.78
CA LEU A 8 13.23 34.15 7.94
C LEU A 8 13.65 35.09 9.07
N TRP A 9 12.69 35.53 9.87
CA TRP A 9 12.99 36.37 11.04
C TRP A 9 11.96 36.19 12.16
N GLU A 10 12.38 36.55 13.37
CA GLU A 10 11.47 36.66 14.50
C GLU A 10 10.52 37.85 14.28
N PRO A 11 9.20 37.69 14.44
CA PRO A 11 8.24 38.77 14.25
C PRO A 11 8.53 40.00 15.11
N GLU A 12 9.10 39.78 16.30
CA GLU A 12 9.42 40.82 17.28
C GLU A 12 10.61 41.71 16.85
N ILE A 13 11.46 41.23 15.95
CA ILE A 13 12.62 41.97 15.43
C ILE A 13 12.17 43.05 14.43
N PHE A 14 11.05 42.84 13.75
CA PHE A 14 10.51 43.76 12.77
C PHE A 14 9.32 44.54 13.32
N THR A 15 9.55 45.81 13.66
CA THR A 15 8.51 46.73 14.17
C THR A 15 8.01 47.73 13.12
N GLY A 16 8.43 47.56 11.86
CA GLY A 16 8.12 48.45 10.74
C GLY A 16 6.81 48.12 10.02
N LYS A 17 6.44 48.96 9.04
CA LYS A 17 5.38 48.62 8.06
C LYS A 17 5.98 47.71 6.98
N VAL A 18 5.16 46.85 6.38
CA VAL A 18 5.52 46.05 5.19
C VAL A 18 6.10 47.01 4.13
N PRO A 19 7.31 46.75 3.59
CA PRO A 19 7.93 47.58 2.57
C PRO A 19 7.11 47.56 1.26
N ALA A 20 7.30 48.57 0.42
CA ALA A 20 6.73 48.56 -0.92
C ALA A 20 7.36 47.44 -1.76
N GLU A 21 6.60 46.86 -2.69
CA GLU A 21 7.02 45.71 -3.50
C GLU A 21 8.37 45.90 -4.21
N ASP A 22 8.67 47.12 -4.64
CA ASP A 22 9.91 47.48 -5.35
C ASP A 22 11.15 47.49 -4.43
N ASP A 23 10.96 47.67 -3.12
CA ASP A 23 12.02 47.76 -2.11
C ASP A 23 12.16 46.47 -1.26
N SER A 24 11.16 45.59 -1.34
CA SER A 24 11.05 44.35 -0.57
C SER A 24 12.33 43.51 -0.59
N GLN A 25 12.94 43.23 -1.73
CA GLN A 25 14.12 42.37 -1.76
C GLN A 25 15.33 42.95 -1.01
N GLN A 26 15.58 44.24 -1.21
CA GLN A 26 16.70 44.94 -0.59
C GLN A 26 16.52 45.02 0.92
N VAL A 27 15.31 45.32 1.39
CA VAL A 27 14.99 45.40 2.83
C VAL A 27 15.13 44.04 3.50
N ALA A 28 14.69 42.93 2.87
CA ALA A 28 14.88 41.59 3.43
C ALA A 28 16.36 41.22 3.56
N PHE A 29 17.14 41.54 2.52
CA PHE A 29 18.57 41.29 2.54
C PHE A 29 19.28 42.08 3.65
N GLU A 30 18.94 43.36 3.82
CA GLU A 30 19.49 44.22 4.87
C GLU A 30 19.11 43.72 6.28
N LEU A 31 17.85 43.33 6.49
CA LEU A 31 17.39 42.73 7.75
C LEU A 31 18.14 41.42 8.03
N HIS A 32 18.29 40.56 7.03
CA HIS A 32 19.04 39.34 7.19
C HIS A 32 20.50 39.63 7.57
N GLN A 33 21.19 40.54 6.89
CA GLN A 33 22.57 40.92 7.25
C GLN A 33 22.68 41.49 8.67
N GLN A 34 21.70 42.27 9.09
CA GLN A 34 21.69 42.90 10.40
C GLN A 34 21.41 41.90 11.54
N TYR A 35 20.56 40.91 11.30
CA TYR A 35 20.00 40.06 12.36
C TYR A 35 20.37 38.58 12.26
N CYS A 36 21.01 38.10 11.18
CA CYS A 36 21.34 36.67 10.98
C CYS A 36 22.25 36.07 12.06
N ASN A 37 23.09 36.90 12.70
CA ASN A 37 24.00 36.49 13.77
C ASN A 37 23.52 36.95 15.16
N THR A 38 22.32 37.53 15.24
CA THR A 38 21.74 37.88 16.53
C THR A 38 21.33 36.58 17.19
N SER A 39 21.94 36.24 18.34
CA SER A 39 21.51 35.13 19.18
C SER A 39 20.04 35.30 19.44
N SER A 40 19.20 34.50 18.78
CA SER A 40 17.78 34.56 19.00
C SER A 40 17.56 34.27 20.49
N GLN A 41 16.75 35.08 21.19
CA GLN A 41 16.02 34.55 22.35
C GLN A 41 14.81 33.72 21.85
N GLY A 42 14.92 33.20 20.63
CA GLY A 42 13.87 33.20 19.61
C GLY A 42 13.11 31.90 19.61
N LYS A 43 12.03 31.90 20.39
CA LYS A 43 11.14 30.77 20.50
C LYS A 43 10.40 30.49 19.19
N THR A 44 10.11 31.52 18.39
CA THR A 44 9.24 31.37 17.22
C THR A 44 9.98 30.80 16.03
N LEU A 45 11.20 31.26 15.73
CA LEU A 45 12.02 30.69 14.66
C LEU A 45 12.48 29.27 15.01
N GLN A 46 12.76 29.01 16.30
CA GLN A 46 13.07 27.66 16.77
C GLN A 46 11.83 26.74 16.69
N ALA A 47 10.65 27.20 17.13
CA ALA A 47 9.40 26.45 17.02
C ALA A 47 9.05 26.16 15.55
N TRP A 48 9.28 27.12 14.66
CA TRP A 48 9.12 26.91 13.22
C TRP A 48 10.01 25.79 12.72
N LEU A 49 11.30 25.81 13.07
CA LEU A 49 12.26 24.80 12.64
C LEU A 49 11.96 23.41 13.22
N GLU A 50 11.55 23.35 14.48
CA GLU A 50 11.12 22.13 15.14
C GLU A 50 9.91 21.55 14.40
N LEU A 51 8.85 22.32 14.20
CA LEU A 51 7.65 21.87 13.50
C LEU A 51 7.92 21.51 12.03
N PHE A 52 8.72 22.32 11.32
CA PHE A 52 9.10 22.07 9.93
C PHE A 52 9.86 20.76 9.80
N SER A 53 10.79 20.50 10.73
CA SER A 53 11.51 19.26 10.75
C SER A 53 10.68 18.08 11.22
N ASP A 54 9.77 18.26 12.16
CA ASP A 54 8.94 17.17 12.66
C ASP A 54 7.98 16.71 11.57
N LYS A 55 7.41 17.63 10.77
CA LYS A 55 6.60 17.28 9.59
C LYS A 55 7.41 16.60 8.49
N ILE A 56 8.65 17.02 8.23
CA ILE A 56 9.48 16.40 7.17
C ILE A 56 10.06 15.04 7.61
N CYS A 57 10.44 14.91 8.87
CA CYS A 57 11.00 13.68 9.44
C CYS A 57 9.93 12.76 10.04
N ASP A 58 8.64 13.12 9.95
CA ASP A 58 7.56 12.27 10.41
C ASP A 58 7.59 10.94 9.63
N PRO A 59 7.63 9.79 10.32
CA PRO A 59 7.50 8.49 9.70
C PRO A 59 6.32 8.38 8.72
N GLN A 60 5.22 9.12 8.97
CA GLN A 60 4.02 9.13 8.14
C GLN A 60 4.21 9.88 6.81
N TYR A 61 5.20 10.78 6.70
CA TYR A 61 5.49 11.55 5.50
C TYR A 61 6.77 11.12 4.78
N GLN A 62 7.40 10.00 5.19
CA GLN A 62 8.62 9.44 4.56
C GLN A 62 8.44 9.14 3.07
N ALA A 63 7.21 8.88 2.63
CA ALA A 63 6.86 8.67 1.23
C ALA A 63 6.94 9.95 0.37
N TYR A 64 6.97 11.13 0.99
CA TYR A 64 6.99 12.44 0.32
C TYR A 64 8.35 13.14 0.42
N PHE A 65 9.18 12.82 1.44
CA PHE A 65 10.47 13.46 1.68
C PHE A 65 11.63 12.47 1.64
N SER A 66 12.57 12.67 0.71
CA SER A 66 13.73 11.81 0.49
C SER A 66 14.68 11.81 1.70
N GLU A 67 15.46 10.73 1.88
CA GLU A 67 16.51 10.69 2.92
C GLU A 67 17.51 11.86 2.82
N PRO A 68 17.98 12.28 1.62
CA PRO A 68 18.75 13.52 1.48
C PRO A 68 18.02 14.77 2.00
N THR A 69 16.72 14.88 1.79
CA THR A 69 15.89 15.99 2.31
C THR A 69 15.86 15.96 3.84
N GLN A 70 15.66 14.79 4.44
CA GLN A 70 15.66 14.63 5.89
C GLN A 70 17.04 14.97 6.48
N GLN A 71 18.13 14.49 5.87
CA GLN A 71 19.50 14.83 6.28
C GLN A 71 19.80 16.32 6.12
N TRP A 72 19.30 16.97 5.07
CA TRP A 72 19.42 18.43 4.90
C TRP A 72 18.71 19.20 6.02
N VAL A 73 17.48 18.81 6.40
CA VAL A 73 16.75 19.41 7.52
C VAL A 73 17.49 19.22 8.85
N GLN A 74 18.09 18.04 9.08
CA GLN A 74 18.95 17.83 10.26
C GLN A 74 20.21 18.71 10.23
N GLY A 75 20.76 18.95 9.05
CA GLY A 75 21.82 19.94 8.82
C GLY A 75 21.39 21.36 9.14
N LEU A 76 20.16 21.75 8.79
CA LEU A 76 19.57 23.04 9.18
C LEU A 76 19.41 23.13 10.71
N LYS A 77 18.82 22.13 11.37
CA LYS A 77 18.72 22.05 12.84
C LYS A 77 20.07 22.28 13.51
N SER A 78 21.12 21.66 12.98
CA SER A 78 22.49 21.81 13.50
C SER A 78 23.05 23.23 13.31
N LYS A 79 22.77 23.90 12.19
CA LYS A 79 23.19 25.29 11.94
C LYS A 79 22.41 26.30 12.79
N PHE A 80 21.11 26.09 12.97
CA PHE A 80 20.28 26.91 13.86
C PHE A 80 20.71 26.79 15.32
N ALA A 81 21.06 25.58 15.79
CA ALA A 81 21.61 25.37 17.13
C ALA A 81 22.95 26.10 17.36
N GLN A 82 23.67 26.42 16.28
CA GLN A 82 24.90 27.22 16.30
C GLN A 82 24.64 28.73 16.11
N GLY A 83 23.38 29.15 15.94
CA GLY A 83 22.98 30.55 15.72
C GLY A 83 23.28 31.07 14.31
N LEU A 84 23.46 30.19 13.32
CA LEU A 84 24.00 30.51 11.99
C LEU A 84 22.95 30.55 10.85
N CYS A 85 21.67 30.39 11.14
CA CYS A 85 20.65 30.29 10.10
C CYS A 85 19.41 31.14 10.42
N ALA A 86 19.10 32.10 9.55
CA ALA A 86 17.83 32.83 9.48
C ALA A 86 17.37 32.94 8.00
N SER A 87 17.73 31.94 7.21
CA SER A 87 17.49 31.90 5.77
C SER A 87 17.55 30.46 5.26
N VAL A 88 16.73 30.16 4.25
CA VAL A 88 16.62 28.85 3.61
C VAL A 88 16.92 29.01 2.12
N GLN A 89 17.87 28.22 1.59
CA GLN A 89 18.17 28.27 0.16
C GLN A 89 17.09 27.55 -0.66
N VAL A 90 16.50 28.29 -1.60
CA VAL A 90 15.42 27.83 -2.48
C VAL A 90 15.88 26.77 -3.46
N GLU A 91 17.16 26.73 -3.85
CA GLU A 91 17.68 25.65 -4.73
C GLU A 91 17.50 24.26 -4.12
N VAL A 92 17.53 24.14 -2.80
CA VAL A 92 17.25 22.87 -2.11
C VAL A 92 15.76 22.60 -2.07
N LEU A 93 14.93 23.64 -1.88
CA LEU A 93 13.46 23.52 -1.99
C LEU A 93 13.05 23.07 -3.40
N ALA A 94 13.64 23.67 -4.43
CA ALA A 94 13.31 23.50 -5.85
C ALA A 94 13.84 22.19 -6.45
N ASN A 95 15.04 21.72 -6.06
CA ASN A 95 15.59 20.46 -6.57
C ASN A 95 14.84 19.21 -6.05
N GLU A 96 14.15 19.34 -4.92
CA GLU A 96 13.31 18.27 -4.34
C GLU A 96 11.80 18.55 -4.53
N ALA A 97 11.41 19.72 -5.06
CA ALA A 97 10.04 20.11 -5.44
C ALA A 97 9.51 19.37 -6.69
N GLN A 98 9.67 18.06 -6.72
CA GLN A 98 8.69 17.24 -7.41
C GLN A 98 7.54 17.03 -6.42
N ASN A 99 6.44 17.75 -6.67
CA ASN A 99 5.10 17.63 -6.06
C ASN A 99 4.77 18.61 -4.92
N ASP A 100 5.41 19.78 -4.86
CA ASP A 100 5.00 20.92 -4.00
C ASP A 100 4.92 20.68 -2.48
N ALA A 101 5.20 19.45 -2.02
CA ALA A 101 5.07 18.99 -0.63
C ALA A 101 5.92 19.80 0.34
N MET A 102 7.14 20.17 -0.09
CA MET A 102 8.06 20.94 0.74
C MET A 102 7.61 22.40 0.89
N TYR A 103 7.10 23.01 -0.18
CA TYR A 103 6.51 24.35 -0.13
C TYR A 103 5.24 24.36 0.74
N ARG A 104 4.42 23.32 0.61
CA ARG A 104 3.24 23.14 1.46
C ARG A 104 3.61 23.04 2.94
N VAL A 105 4.54 22.15 3.30
CA VAL A 105 4.99 22.02 4.69
C VAL A 105 5.63 23.32 5.18
N PHE A 106 6.44 23.99 4.36
CA PHE A 106 7.03 25.29 4.69
C PHE A 106 5.97 26.34 5.04
N TYR A 107 4.96 26.53 4.19
CA TYR A 107 3.94 27.55 4.41
C TYR A 107 2.93 27.17 5.51
N GLU A 108 2.61 25.89 5.67
CA GLU A 108 1.81 25.42 6.81
C GLU A 108 2.53 25.71 8.13
N THR A 109 3.83 25.42 8.23
CA THR A 109 4.57 25.69 9.48
C THR A 109 4.77 27.19 9.71
N VAL A 110 4.95 27.98 8.66
CA VAL A 110 4.91 29.45 8.76
C VAL A 110 3.58 29.93 9.33
N GLN A 111 2.46 29.43 8.80
CA GLN A 111 1.13 29.78 9.28
C GLN A 111 0.92 29.39 10.75
N GLU A 112 1.34 28.18 11.14
CA GLU A 112 1.12 27.66 12.49
C GLU A 112 2.02 28.31 13.56
N THR A 113 3.23 28.73 13.18
CA THR A 113 4.19 29.33 14.13
C THR A 113 4.19 30.85 14.10
N GLY A 114 3.73 31.46 13.01
CA GLY A 114 3.77 32.90 12.82
C GLY A 114 5.19 33.45 12.66
N VAL A 115 6.14 32.68 12.14
CA VAL A 115 7.47 33.21 11.79
C VAL A 115 7.36 34.23 10.64
N GLY A 116 8.17 35.27 10.67
CA GLY A 116 8.25 36.23 9.56
C GLY A 116 9.08 35.67 8.41
N PHE A 117 8.72 35.99 7.16
CA PHE A 117 9.47 35.55 5.99
C PHE A 117 9.38 36.49 4.78
N TYR A 118 10.39 36.38 3.91
CA TYR A 118 10.36 36.91 2.54
C TYR A 118 10.72 35.82 1.55
N GLU A 119 9.83 35.56 0.59
CA GLU A 119 10.09 34.70 -0.56
C GLU A 119 10.27 35.55 -1.83
N PRO A 120 11.51 35.66 -2.37
CA PRO A 120 11.82 36.50 -3.51
C PRO A 120 11.18 36.04 -4.83
N ASN A 121 10.91 34.75 -5.04
CA ASN A 121 10.36 34.25 -6.31
C ASN A 121 8.91 34.66 -6.55
N TYR A 122 8.16 34.89 -5.46
CA TYR A 122 6.76 35.32 -5.52
C TYR A 122 6.58 36.77 -5.03
N ASN A 123 7.68 37.43 -4.64
CA ASN A 123 7.72 38.73 -3.99
C ASN A 123 6.75 38.84 -2.77
N VAL A 124 6.64 37.76 -1.98
CA VAL A 124 5.69 37.68 -0.85
C VAL A 124 6.40 37.91 0.47
N TRP A 125 5.85 38.82 1.30
CA TRP A 125 6.30 39.16 2.64
C TRP A 125 5.26 38.82 3.70
N ALA A 126 5.70 38.36 4.86
CA ALA A 126 4.88 38.29 6.07
C ALA A 126 5.69 38.62 7.33
N ILE A 127 5.07 39.33 8.27
CA ILE A 127 5.60 39.58 9.62
C ILE A 127 4.61 39.00 10.63
N GLY A 128 4.76 37.71 10.91
CA GLY A 128 3.83 36.93 11.73
C GLY A 128 2.38 36.95 11.25
N GLU A 129 1.45 36.48 12.11
CA GLU A 129 0.03 36.37 11.77
C GLU A 129 -0.66 37.72 11.53
N LEU A 130 -0.11 38.82 12.06
CA LEU A 130 -0.81 40.11 12.18
C LEU A 130 -0.50 41.11 11.06
N GLN A 131 0.56 40.91 10.28
CA GLN A 131 1.03 41.87 9.27
C GLN A 131 1.41 41.21 7.94
N SER A 132 0.75 40.11 7.61
CA SER A 132 0.75 39.53 6.27
C SER A 132 -0.34 40.20 5.41
N PRO A 133 -0.18 40.38 4.09
CA PRO A 133 -1.31 40.73 3.24
C PRO A 133 -2.43 39.70 3.48
N GLU A 134 -3.68 40.13 3.63
CA GLU A 134 -4.80 39.22 3.93
C GLU A 134 -4.77 38.03 2.96
N ASN A 135 -4.65 36.83 3.52
CA ASN A 135 -4.59 35.57 2.79
C ASN A 135 -3.32 35.32 1.94
N ALA A 136 -2.20 36.05 2.12
CA ALA A 136 -0.99 35.81 1.31
C ALA A 136 -0.47 34.37 1.40
N VAL A 137 -0.40 33.83 2.62
CA VAL A 137 0.01 32.43 2.85
C VAL A 137 -1.04 31.46 2.33
N SER A 138 -2.33 31.73 2.52
CA SER A 138 -3.43 30.90 2.02
C SER A 138 -3.52 30.90 0.50
N ASN A 139 -3.25 32.02 -0.17
CA ASN A 139 -3.20 32.17 -1.62
C ASN A 139 -1.97 31.45 -2.21
N MET A 140 -0.84 31.49 -1.50
CA MET A 140 0.34 30.70 -1.84
C MET A 140 0.10 29.19 -1.66
N LEU A 141 -0.65 28.79 -0.64
CA LEU A 141 -1.02 27.40 -0.37
C LEU A 141 -2.07 26.85 -1.35
N GLN A 142 -2.94 27.72 -1.90
CA GLN A 142 -4.12 27.31 -2.68
C GLN A 142 -3.80 26.41 -3.91
N PRO A 143 -2.75 26.69 -4.72
CA PRO A 143 -2.36 25.81 -5.82
C PRO A 143 -1.89 24.43 -5.33
N TYR A 144 -1.24 24.38 -4.17
CA TYR A 144 -0.61 23.17 -3.59
C TYR A 144 -1.57 22.30 -2.76
N LEU A 145 -2.79 22.79 -2.50
CA LEU A 145 -3.84 22.07 -1.78
C LEU A 145 -4.84 21.36 -2.71
N LEU A 146 -4.87 21.72 -4.00
CA LEU A 146 -5.86 21.24 -4.97
C LEU A 146 -5.47 19.94 -5.68
N GLU A 147 -4.18 19.62 -5.73
CA GLU A 147 -3.70 18.37 -6.31
C GLU A 147 -3.29 17.37 -5.21
N PRO A 148 -3.76 16.11 -5.23
CA PRO A 148 -3.28 15.10 -4.30
C PRO A 148 -1.78 14.89 -4.52
N LEU A 149 -1.02 14.90 -3.43
CA LEU A 149 0.43 14.65 -3.45
C LEU A 149 0.70 13.33 -4.18
N GLU A 150 1.29 13.39 -5.38
CA GLU A 150 1.68 12.19 -6.09
C GLU A 150 2.88 11.54 -5.36
N LEU A 151 2.79 10.24 -5.11
CA LEU A 151 3.89 9.48 -4.52
C LEU A 151 5.05 9.46 -5.51
N LYS A 152 6.23 10.00 -5.13
CA LYS A 152 7.44 9.77 -5.92
C LYS A 152 7.69 8.27 -5.97
N GLN A 153 7.80 7.73 -7.18
CA GLN A 153 8.54 6.48 -7.38
C GLN A 153 9.98 6.75 -6.92
N ILE A 154 10.28 6.34 -5.70
CA ILE A 154 11.60 6.41 -5.10
C ILE A 154 12.54 5.66 -6.06
N GLN A 155 13.52 6.35 -6.65
CA GLN A 155 14.65 5.65 -7.26
C GLN A 155 15.24 4.75 -6.19
N PRO A 156 15.51 3.46 -6.49
CA PRO A 156 15.88 2.51 -5.47
C PRO A 156 17.13 3.03 -4.76
N VAL A 157 16.99 3.34 -3.46
CA VAL A 157 18.10 3.11 -2.53
C VAL A 157 18.58 1.71 -2.89
N GLN A 158 19.87 1.56 -3.22
CA GLN A 158 20.46 0.26 -3.50
C GLN A 158 19.84 -0.73 -2.53
N GLU A 159 18.98 -1.61 -3.06
CA GLU A 159 18.17 -2.50 -2.25
C GLU A 159 19.14 -3.13 -1.27
N ALA A 160 18.95 -2.89 0.03
CA ALA A 160 19.44 -3.84 0.99
C ALA A 160 18.68 -5.11 0.64
N LYS A 161 19.24 -5.89 -0.29
CA LYS A 161 18.75 -7.21 -0.64
C LYS A 161 18.46 -7.87 0.69
N SER A 162 17.23 -8.32 0.88
CA SER A 162 16.85 -9.01 2.11
C SER A 162 17.97 -10.00 2.45
N LEU A 163 18.39 -10.09 3.71
CA LEU A 163 19.47 -11.00 4.17
C LEU A 163 19.27 -12.44 3.64
N LEU A 164 18.02 -12.80 3.32
CA LEU A 164 17.62 -14.04 2.68
C LEU A 164 18.09 -14.20 1.21
N GLN A 165 18.09 -13.11 0.43
CA GLN A 165 18.61 -13.07 -0.94
C GLN A 165 20.14 -13.15 -1.00
N THR A 166 20.84 -12.67 0.04
CA THR A 166 22.32 -12.81 0.13
C THR A 166 22.73 -14.14 0.78
N GLY A 167 21.83 -14.78 1.54
CA GLY A 167 22.11 -16.02 2.27
C GLY A 167 22.73 -15.79 3.65
N ASP A 168 22.81 -14.54 4.09
CA ASP A 168 23.38 -14.15 5.37
C ASP A 168 22.32 -14.19 6.49
N PHE A 169 21.66 -15.33 6.64
CA PHE A 169 20.71 -15.57 7.72
C PHE A 169 21.04 -16.87 8.48
N GLU A 170 20.77 -16.88 9.78
CA GLU A 170 20.91 -18.07 10.59
C GLU A 170 19.74 -19.03 10.35
N MET A 171 20.03 -20.32 10.15
CA MET A 171 18.98 -21.31 9.93
C MET A 171 18.13 -21.47 11.21
N PRO A 172 16.80 -21.32 11.14
CA PRO A 172 15.97 -21.43 12.32
C PRO A 172 16.00 -22.86 12.87
N HIS A 173 16.34 -23.01 14.15
CA HIS A 173 16.39 -24.31 14.84
C HIS A 173 15.14 -24.61 15.68
N ASN A 174 14.24 -23.63 15.81
CA ASN A 174 12.96 -23.79 16.51
C ASN A 174 11.89 -22.89 15.85
N MET A 175 10.63 -23.04 16.29
CA MET A 175 9.49 -22.30 15.72
C MET A 175 9.57 -20.79 15.97
N ALA A 176 10.14 -20.36 17.10
CA ALA A 176 10.30 -18.93 17.42
C ALA A 176 11.32 -18.25 16.51
N ALA A 177 12.45 -18.91 16.22
CA ALA A 177 13.44 -18.43 15.26
C ALA A 177 12.87 -18.39 13.83
N ALA A 178 12.06 -19.39 13.46
CA ALA A 178 11.37 -19.37 12.16
C ALA A 178 10.35 -18.25 12.07
N GLU A 179 9.61 -17.98 13.17
CA GLU A 179 8.69 -16.85 13.25
C GLU A 179 9.41 -15.52 13.05
N GLN A 180 10.52 -15.29 13.74
CA GLN A 180 11.33 -14.09 13.56
C GLN A 180 11.80 -13.93 12.11
N LEU A 181 12.33 -15.01 11.51
CA LEU A 181 12.80 -14.99 10.12
C LEU A 181 11.68 -14.63 9.13
N ILE A 182 10.50 -15.23 9.30
CA ILE A 182 9.33 -15.00 8.44
C ILE A 182 8.80 -13.58 8.62
N SER A 183 8.64 -13.11 9.85
CA SER A 183 8.14 -11.77 10.14
C SER A 183 9.08 -10.70 9.57
N GLN A 184 10.40 -10.85 9.79
CA GLN A 184 11.39 -9.94 9.20
C GLN A 184 11.35 -9.96 7.68
N TRP A 185 11.15 -11.12 7.06
CA TRP A 185 11.02 -11.19 5.60
C TRP A 185 9.78 -10.43 5.10
N PHE A 186 8.62 -10.64 5.71
CA PHE A 186 7.40 -9.91 5.31
C PHE A 186 7.50 -8.40 5.53
N GLU A 187 8.21 -7.96 6.59
CA GLU A 187 8.49 -6.55 6.86
C GLU A 187 9.44 -5.92 5.83
N GLN A 188 10.27 -6.73 5.16
CA GLN A 188 11.24 -6.28 4.15
C GLN A 188 10.76 -6.48 2.70
N GLN A 189 9.79 -7.36 2.45
CA GLN A 189 9.32 -7.68 1.10
C GLN A 189 8.54 -6.51 0.50
N GLU A 190 8.80 -6.23 -0.78
CA GLU A 190 8.40 -5.00 -1.47
C GLU A 190 6.90 -4.70 -1.41
N ASP A 191 6.07 -5.73 -1.64
CA ASP A 191 4.61 -5.64 -1.71
C ASP A 191 3.94 -5.75 -0.33
N THR A 192 4.53 -6.52 0.61
CA THR A 192 3.90 -6.82 1.89
C THR A 192 4.32 -5.92 3.04
N ARG A 193 5.44 -5.19 2.93
CA ARG A 193 5.97 -4.33 4.01
C ARG A 193 4.99 -3.28 4.54
N HIS A 194 4.03 -2.86 3.71
CA HIS A 194 3.00 -1.87 4.06
C HIS A 194 1.69 -2.49 4.54
N LEU A 195 1.59 -3.83 4.53
CA LEU A 195 0.41 -4.55 4.95
C LEU A 195 0.45 -4.84 6.45
N LYS A 196 -0.75 -5.01 7.03
CA LYS A 196 -0.87 -5.46 8.40
C LYS A 196 -0.53 -6.96 8.48
N LEU A 197 0.53 -7.28 9.21
CA LEU A 197 0.91 -8.65 9.57
C LEU A 197 0.41 -8.99 10.97
N ASP A 198 -0.54 -9.92 11.07
CA ASP A 198 -0.95 -10.56 12.33
C ASP A 198 -0.28 -11.93 12.45
N VAL A 199 0.34 -12.20 13.61
CA VAL A 199 1.01 -13.48 13.91
C VAL A 199 0.34 -14.16 15.09
N PHE A 200 -0.08 -15.41 14.91
CA PHE A 200 -0.76 -16.19 15.94
C PHE A 200 -0.10 -17.57 16.16
N ASN A 201 -0.14 -18.04 17.40
CA ASN A 201 0.37 -19.38 17.79
C ASN A 201 -0.66 -20.51 17.59
N VAL A 202 -1.72 -20.20 16.87
CA VAL A 202 -2.86 -21.07 16.55
C VAL A 202 -3.29 -20.81 15.12
N ALA A 203 -3.99 -21.76 14.50
CA ALA A 203 -4.63 -21.51 13.22
C ALA A 203 -5.71 -20.42 13.37
N HIS A 204 -5.68 -19.42 12.50
CA HIS A 204 -6.68 -18.35 12.44
C HIS A 204 -7.01 -18.00 10.99
N ASP A 205 -8.20 -17.47 10.75
CA ASP A 205 -8.68 -17.11 9.41
C ASP A 205 -9.77 -16.03 9.46
N PHE A 206 -9.50 -14.82 8.99
CA PHE A 206 -10.47 -13.73 9.01
C PHE A 206 -11.62 -13.92 8.02
N ILE A 207 -11.43 -14.76 6.99
CA ILE A 207 -12.44 -15.00 5.94
C ILE A 207 -13.30 -16.22 6.28
N SER A 208 -12.70 -17.31 6.75
CA SER A 208 -13.41 -18.50 7.20
C SER A 208 -13.27 -18.68 8.71
N ASN A 209 -14.07 -17.95 9.48
CA ASN A 209 -13.99 -17.94 10.94
C ASN A 209 -14.39 -19.25 11.63
N TRP A 210 -14.74 -20.29 10.87
CA TRP A 210 -15.12 -21.59 11.43
C TRP A 210 -13.93 -22.24 12.15
N GLY A 211 -14.10 -22.46 13.46
CA GLY A 211 -13.05 -23.01 14.31
C GLY A 211 -12.02 -21.99 14.81
N ASN A 212 -12.19 -20.69 14.51
CA ASN A 212 -11.34 -19.66 15.11
C ASN A 212 -11.59 -19.54 16.62
N ILE A 213 -10.50 -19.37 17.35
CA ILE A 213 -10.55 -18.98 18.76
C ILE A 213 -10.88 -17.48 18.82
N GLY A 214 -11.75 -17.08 19.75
CA GLY A 214 -12.21 -15.68 19.85
C GLY A 214 -11.15 -14.66 20.27
N ARG A 215 -10.04 -15.12 20.87
CA ARG A 215 -8.86 -14.32 21.25
C ARG A 215 -7.58 -15.07 20.88
N PRO A 216 -7.24 -15.16 19.58
CA PRO A 216 -6.08 -15.92 19.11
C PRO A 216 -4.75 -15.37 19.66
N GLU A 217 -4.70 -14.10 20.04
CA GLU A 217 -3.55 -13.43 20.68
C GLU A 217 -3.28 -13.93 22.10
N LEU A 218 -4.29 -14.47 22.78
CA LEU A 218 -4.17 -15.04 24.13
C LEU A 218 -4.10 -16.58 24.12
N ALA A 219 -4.14 -17.19 22.94
CA ALA A 219 -4.19 -18.63 22.81
C ALA A 219 -2.87 -19.27 23.23
N LEU A 220 -2.95 -20.43 23.90
CA LEU A 220 -1.79 -21.25 24.22
C LEU A 220 -1.06 -21.66 22.93
N ASP A 221 0.26 -21.77 23.01
CA ASP A 221 1.06 -22.20 21.86
C ASP A 221 0.73 -23.64 21.50
N THR A 222 0.10 -23.82 20.33
CA THR A 222 -0.28 -25.15 19.80
C THR A 222 0.79 -25.74 18.89
N GLY A 223 1.95 -25.10 18.77
CA GLY A 223 3.02 -25.46 17.85
C GLY A 223 2.82 -24.94 16.42
N TYR A 224 1.77 -24.15 16.18
CA TYR A 224 1.53 -23.48 14.91
C TYR A 224 2.11 -22.06 14.94
N ARG A 225 2.56 -21.57 13.79
CA ARG A 225 2.73 -20.15 13.53
C ARG A 225 1.90 -19.79 12.32
N CYS A 226 0.89 -18.96 12.53
CA CYS A 226 -0.03 -18.49 11.51
C CYS A 226 0.28 -17.02 11.26
N PHE A 227 0.76 -16.71 10.06
CA PHE A 227 1.03 -15.37 9.57
C PHE A 227 -0.13 -14.96 8.66
N LEU A 228 -0.73 -13.82 8.95
CA LEU A 228 -1.89 -13.30 8.24
C LEU A 228 -1.57 -11.88 7.78
N LEU A 229 -1.31 -11.74 6.49
CA LEU A 229 -1.24 -10.44 5.84
C LEU A 229 -2.64 -10.07 5.36
N THR A 230 -3.12 -8.92 5.81
CA THR A 230 -4.47 -8.46 5.49
C THR A 230 -4.48 -7.06 4.92
N GLN A 231 -5.44 -6.82 4.03
CA GLN A 231 -5.72 -5.51 3.46
C GLN A 231 -7.21 -5.39 3.19
N LYS A 232 -7.78 -4.19 3.33
CA LYS A 232 -9.13 -3.90 2.84
C LYS A 232 -9.08 -2.71 1.91
N GLN A 233 -9.60 -2.87 0.69
CA GLN A 233 -9.65 -1.81 -0.31
C GLN A 233 -10.95 -1.87 -1.08
N LEU A 234 -11.67 -0.75 -1.16
CA LEU A 234 -12.90 -0.59 -1.96
C LEU A 234 -14.01 -1.62 -1.66
N GLY A 235 -14.06 -2.18 -0.45
CA GLY A 235 -15.03 -3.23 -0.09
C GLY A 235 -14.57 -4.65 -0.43
N VAL A 236 -13.31 -4.82 -0.85
CA VAL A 236 -12.65 -6.13 -1.00
C VAL A 236 -11.68 -6.34 0.15
N PHE A 237 -11.80 -7.46 0.86
CA PHE A 237 -10.89 -7.88 1.91
C PHE A 237 -9.94 -8.96 1.41
N TYR A 238 -8.65 -8.72 1.55
CA TYR A 238 -7.57 -9.60 1.11
C TYR A 238 -6.96 -10.28 2.31
N GLN A 239 -6.65 -11.57 2.15
CA GLN A 239 -5.89 -12.33 3.13
C GLN A 239 -4.89 -13.23 2.43
N LEU A 240 -3.60 -12.99 2.69
CA LEU A 240 -2.56 -13.98 2.45
C LEU A 240 -2.23 -14.64 3.79
N LYS A 241 -2.48 -15.95 3.87
CA LYS A 241 -2.30 -16.76 5.06
C LYS A 241 -1.18 -17.75 4.84
N MET A 242 -0.19 -17.73 5.73
CA MET A 242 0.85 -18.74 5.81
C MET A 242 0.79 -19.46 7.15
N VAL A 243 0.79 -20.79 7.14
CA VAL A 243 0.79 -21.61 8.35
C VAL A 243 2.01 -22.50 8.37
N LEU A 244 2.92 -22.24 9.30
CA LEU A 244 4.04 -23.11 9.63
C LEU A 244 3.65 -24.02 10.81
N ARG A 245 3.67 -25.34 10.60
CA ARG A 245 3.36 -26.32 11.66
C ARG A 245 4.62 -26.88 12.32
N LYS A 246 5.66 -27.11 11.51
CA LYS A 246 6.96 -27.67 11.89
C LYS A 246 7.97 -27.25 10.84
N LEU A 247 9.25 -27.15 11.21
CA LEU A 247 10.34 -26.85 10.27
C LEU A 247 10.52 -27.96 9.20
N THR A 248 10.16 -29.20 9.53
CA THR A 248 10.28 -30.35 8.64
C THR A 248 9.12 -30.52 7.66
N ILE A 249 8.18 -29.58 7.63
CA ILE A 249 7.01 -29.61 6.73
C ILE A 249 6.92 -28.27 6.03
N SER A 250 6.56 -28.28 4.75
CA SER A 250 6.35 -27.05 3.98
C SER A 250 5.29 -26.16 4.61
N PRO A 251 5.51 -24.84 4.68
CA PRO A 251 4.47 -23.90 5.08
C PRO A 251 3.24 -24.05 4.18
N MET A 252 2.06 -24.06 4.78
CA MET A 252 0.81 -24.04 4.01
C MET A 252 0.47 -22.60 3.68
N LEU A 253 0.39 -22.27 2.39
CA LEU A 253 0.01 -20.94 1.93
C LEU A 253 -1.38 -20.95 1.29
N SER A 254 -2.17 -19.92 1.58
CA SER A 254 -3.46 -19.69 0.93
C SER A 254 -3.71 -18.20 0.75
N PHE A 255 -4.03 -17.79 -0.46
CA PHE A 255 -4.52 -16.44 -0.75
C PHE A 255 -6.04 -16.48 -0.93
N ALA A 256 -6.72 -15.46 -0.41
CA ALA A 256 -8.15 -15.31 -0.55
C ALA A 256 -8.57 -13.83 -0.63
N MET A 257 -9.64 -13.59 -1.41
CA MET A 257 -10.31 -12.30 -1.52
C MET A 257 -11.79 -12.48 -1.18
N ASP A 258 -12.29 -11.70 -0.23
CA ASP A 258 -13.71 -11.58 0.06
C ASP A 258 -14.22 -10.24 -0.46
N PHE A 259 -15.02 -10.28 -1.51
CA PHE A 259 -15.61 -9.10 -2.15
C PHE A 259 -17.12 -9.03 -1.90
N THR A 260 -17.62 -9.71 -0.86
CA THR A 260 -19.05 -9.64 -0.50
C THR A 260 -19.49 -8.19 -0.26
N ASP A 261 -18.71 -7.43 0.52
CA ASP A 261 -19.02 -6.03 0.84
C ASP A 261 -18.96 -5.10 -0.39
N ARG A 262 -18.22 -5.48 -1.42
CA ARG A 262 -18.13 -4.72 -2.69
C ARG A 262 -19.44 -4.78 -3.47
N PHE A 263 -20.04 -5.98 -3.53
CA PHE A 263 -21.19 -6.24 -4.40
C PHE A 263 -22.51 -6.27 -3.64
N ILE A 264 -22.51 -6.54 -2.34
CA ILE A 264 -23.72 -6.90 -1.61
C ILE A 264 -23.83 -5.98 -0.40
N PRO A 265 -24.75 -5.00 -0.44
CA PRO A 265 -25.07 -4.15 0.70
C PRO A 265 -25.38 -4.98 1.94
N GLN A 266 -24.97 -4.51 3.11
CA GLN A 266 -25.06 -5.25 4.37
C GLN A 266 -26.47 -5.83 4.65
N HIS A 267 -27.53 -5.08 4.35
CA HIS A 267 -28.92 -5.51 4.55
C HIS A 267 -29.38 -6.64 3.61
N LEU A 268 -28.64 -6.92 2.52
CA LEU A 268 -28.89 -8.02 1.59
C LEU A 268 -27.98 -9.23 1.85
N GLN A 269 -26.91 -9.09 2.66
CA GLN A 269 -25.93 -10.16 2.87
C GLN A 269 -26.54 -11.41 3.53
N GLU A 270 -27.52 -11.26 4.42
CA GLU A 270 -28.23 -12.39 5.04
C GLU A 270 -29.02 -13.24 4.03
N GLN A 271 -29.31 -12.69 2.85
CA GLN A 271 -29.99 -13.43 1.79
C GLN A 271 -29.02 -14.37 1.04
N LEU A 272 -27.72 -14.19 1.17
CA LEU A 272 -26.74 -15.08 0.54
C LEU A 272 -26.53 -16.32 1.40
N SER A 273 -26.59 -17.49 0.77
CA SER A 273 -26.20 -18.74 1.43
C SER A 273 -24.69 -18.84 1.65
N GLU A 274 -23.90 -18.10 0.85
CA GLU A 274 -22.44 -18.10 0.87
C GLU A 274 -21.87 -16.71 0.57
N ARG A 275 -20.72 -16.40 1.17
CA ARG A 275 -19.97 -15.17 0.89
C ARG A 275 -19.25 -15.27 -0.46
N LEU A 276 -19.01 -14.13 -1.09
CA LEU A 276 -18.34 -14.01 -2.38
C LEU A 276 -16.82 -14.06 -2.18
N ILE A 277 -16.29 -15.28 -2.05
CA ILE A 277 -14.88 -15.51 -1.71
C ILE A 277 -14.15 -16.19 -2.86
N PHE A 278 -13.13 -15.53 -3.40
CA PHE A 278 -12.12 -16.14 -4.27
C PHE A 278 -10.98 -16.72 -3.45
N ARG A 279 -10.41 -17.83 -3.91
CA ARG A 279 -9.19 -18.41 -3.37
C ARG A 279 -8.26 -18.77 -4.51
N LEU A 280 -6.99 -18.42 -4.35
CA LEU A 280 -5.93 -18.83 -5.25
C LEU A 280 -4.89 -19.62 -4.45
N ARG A 281 -4.53 -20.79 -4.97
CA ARG A 281 -3.37 -21.54 -4.47
C ARG A 281 -2.24 -21.36 -5.47
N SER A 282 -1.02 -21.37 -4.98
CA SER A 282 0.19 -21.37 -5.81
C SER A 282 0.21 -22.52 -6.83
N MET A 283 -0.41 -23.64 -6.46
CA MET A 283 -0.53 -24.84 -7.29
C MET A 283 -1.56 -24.73 -8.41
N ASP A 284 -2.42 -23.70 -8.39
CA ASP A 284 -3.45 -23.48 -9.41
C ASP A 284 -2.93 -22.57 -10.55
N VAL A 285 -1.67 -22.09 -10.46
CA VAL A 285 -1.06 -21.25 -11.49
C VAL A 285 0.01 -22.05 -12.21
N HIS A 286 -0.17 -22.21 -13.53
CA HIS A 286 0.65 -23.05 -14.39
C HIS A 286 1.34 -22.21 -15.46
N GLN A 287 2.59 -22.55 -15.78
CA GLN A 287 3.32 -21.83 -16.81
C GLN A 287 2.84 -22.28 -18.20
N ARG A 288 2.81 -21.36 -19.16
CA ARG A 288 2.72 -21.71 -20.58
C ARG A 288 4.08 -21.57 -21.21
N ALA A 289 4.63 -22.68 -21.69
CA ALA A 289 5.88 -22.66 -22.45
C ALA A 289 5.55 -22.78 -23.94
N ASN A 290 5.93 -21.80 -24.75
CA ASN A 290 5.68 -21.78 -26.21
C ASN A 290 4.21 -21.94 -26.61
N GLY A 291 3.28 -21.48 -25.76
CA GLY A 291 1.84 -21.62 -26.00
C GLY A 291 1.26 -22.99 -25.64
N GLU A 292 2.07 -23.94 -25.19
CA GLU A 292 1.64 -25.23 -24.68
C GLU A 292 1.48 -25.19 -23.15
N TYR A 293 0.46 -25.90 -22.65
CA TYR A 293 0.21 -26.02 -21.21
C TYR A 293 1.31 -26.86 -20.56
N ASN A 294 2.05 -26.26 -19.62
CA ASN A 294 2.93 -27.01 -18.73
C ASN A 294 2.15 -27.37 -17.45
N PRO A 295 2.00 -28.67 -17.11
CA PRO A 295 1.31 -29.06 -15.88
C PRO A 295 2.06 -28.64 -14.60
N GLU A 296 3.33 -28.24 -14.69
CA GLU A 296 4.07 -27.79 -13.52
C GLU A 296 3.60 -26.41 -13.02
N PRO A 297 3.42 -26.25 -11.69
CA PRO A 297 3.01 -24.98 -11.13
C PRO A 297 4.14 -23.93 -11.25
N CYS A 298 3.77 -22.67 -11.50
CA CYS A 298 4.70 -21.54 -11.55
C CYS A 298 5.44 -21.32 -10.23
N PHE A 299 4.78 -21.64 -9.12
CA PHE A 299 5.26 -21.33 -7.77
C PHE A 299 5.29 -22.60 -6.93
N ALA A 300 6.41 -23.31 -6.99
CA ALA A 300 6.63 -24.53 -6.23
C ALA A 300 6.96 -24.20 -4.77
N LEU A 301 5.96 -23.82 -3.99
CA LEU A 301 6.05 -23.58 -2.54
C LEU A 301 6.13 -24.89 -1.75
N THR A 302 7.02 -25.76 -2.18
CA THR A 302 7.26 -27.10 -1.64
C THR A 302 8.69 -27.18 -1.15
N GLY A 303 8.91 -27.87 -0.04
CA GLY A 303 10.24 -28.00 0.54
C GLY A 303 10.21 -28.05 2.06
N ARG A 304 11.13 -28.82 2.64
CA ARG A 304 11.33 -28.89 4.09
C ARG A 304 12.47 -27.94 4.45
N TRP A 305 12.35 -27.20 5.55
CA TRP A 305 13.39 -26.30 6.04
C TRP A 305 14.50 -27.10 6.74
N GLU A 306 15.13 -27.98 5.96
CA GLU A 306 16.22 -28.87 6.38
C GLU A 306 17.61 -28.31 5.97
N SER A 307 17.65 -27.28 5.13
CA SER A 307 18.87 -26.60 4.69
C SER A 307 18.60 -25.12 4.39
N THR A 308 19.65 -24.29 4.44
CA THR A 308 19.61 -22.88 4.02
C THR A 308 19.12 -22.73 2.59
N ALA A 309 19.58 -23.58 1.67
CA ALA A 309 19.19 -23.53 0.26
C ALA A 309 17.68 -23.77 0.07
N ASN A 310 17.09 -24.70 0.82
CA ASN A 310 15.65 -24.97 0.75
C ASN A 310 14.83 -23.77 1.26
N ILE A 311 15.32 -23.08 2.30
CA ILE A 311 14.67 -21.89 2.84
C ILE A 311 14.74 -20.74 1.84
N GLN A 312 15.90 -20.52 1.21
CA GLN A 312 16.08 -19.51 0.17
C GLN A 312 15.18 -19.77 -1.03
N ASP A 313 15.11 -21.00 -1.51
CA ASP A 313 14.23 -21.36 -2.63
C ASP A 313 12.77 -21.14 -2.27
N PHE A 314 12.34 -21.53 -1.06
CA PHE A 314 10.98 -21.25 -0.59
C PHE A 314 10.66 -19.75 -0.61
N PHE A 315 11.52 -18.90 -0.04
CA PHE A 315 11.28 -17.45 -0.02
C PHE A 315 11.33 -16.83 -1.42
N LYS A 316 12.18 -17.33 -2.32
CA LYS A 316 12.19 -16.91 -3.74
C LYS A 316 10.88 -17.24 -4.44
N GLN A 317 10.36 -18.44 -4.24
CA GLN A 317 9.07 -18.86 -4.81
C GLN A 317 7.91 -18.07 -4.18
N LEU A 318 8.00 -17.77 -2.87
CA LEU A 318 7.01 -16.97 -2.16
C LEU A 318 6.97 -15.54 -2.68
N ASP A 319 8.13 -14.91 -2.88
CA ASP A 319 8.27 -13.59 -3.46
C ASP A 319 7.60 -13.51 -4.84
N ALA A 320 7.93 -14.46 -5.73
CA ALA A 320 7.35 -14.52 -7.06
C ALA A 320 5.82 -14.71 -7.03
N TYR A 321 5.30 -15.52 -6.09
CA TYR A 321 3.87 -15.73 -5.94
C TYR A 321 3.15 -14.48 -5.40
N ILE A 322 3.75 -13.77 -4.44
CA ILE A 322 3.22 -12.52 -3.92
C ILE A 322 3.20 -11.46 -5.02
N ALA A 323 4.30 -11.29 -5.75
CA ALA A 323 4.37 -10.37 -6.88
C ALA A 323 3.30 -10.68 -7.94
N PHE A 324 3.05 -11.96 -8.23
CA PHE A 324 1.96 -12.39 -9.11
C PHE A 324 0.58 -11.96 -8.58
N ILE A 325 0.30 -12.21 -7.30
CA ILE A 325 -0.95 -11.79 -6.66
C ILE A 325 -1.11 -10.27 -6.78
N PHE A 326 -0.12 -9.48 -6.39
CA PHE A 326 -0.21 -8.03 -6.40
C PHE A 326 -0.36 -7.46 -7.82
N THR A 327 0.38 -8.01 -8.78
CA THR A 327 0.33 -7.59 -10.18
C THR A 327 -1.07 -7.78 -10.77
N HIS A 328 -1.67 -8.95 -10.55
CA HIS A 328 -2.92 -9.34 -11.22
C HIS A 328 -4.18 -9.07 -10.39
N LEU A 329 -4.10 -9.18 -9.07
CA LEU A 329 -5.25 -9.18 -8.16
C LEU A 329 -5.17 -8.08 -7.09
N GLY A 330 -4.00 -7.47 -6.92
CA GLY A 330 -3.81 -6.34 -6.01
C GLY A 330 -4.71 -5.17 -6.37
N GLN A 331 -4.93 -4.29 -5.40
CA GLN A 331 -5.66 -3.03 -5.55
C GLN A 331 -7.14 -3.12 -5.98
N GLY A 332 -7.77 -4.30 -5.99
CA GLY A 332 -9.18 -4.40 -6.40
C GLY A 332 -9.40 -4.65 -7.89
N LYS A 333 -8.42 -5.20 -8.60
CA LYS A 333 -8.50 -5.54 -10.04
C LYS A 333 -9.46 -6.70 -10.33
N LEU A 334 -10.74 -6.50 -10.08
CA LEU A 334 -11.80 -7.48 -10.33
C LEU A 334 -12.00 -7.73 -11.83
N GLU A 335 -11.57 -6.81 -12.70
CA GLU A 335 -11.58 -6.97 -14.15
C GLU A 335 -10.66 -8.11 -14.59
N THR A 336 -9.54 -8.32 -13.89
CA THR A 336 -8.61 -9.43 -14.18
C THR A 336 -9.26 -10.76 -13.84
N LEU A 337 -9.92 -10.85 -12.68
CA LEU A 337 -10.70 -12.03 -12.30
C LEU A 337 -11.86 -12.30 -13.26
N GLN A 338 -12.50 -11.23 -13.74
CA GLN A 338 -13.55 -11.33 -14.74
C GLN A 338 -12.97 -11.91 -16.03
N ALA A 339 -11.90 -11.33 -16.59
CA ALA A 339 -11.25 -11.82 -17.80
C ALA A 339 -10.88 -13.31 -17.69
N TRP A 340 -10.28 -13.73 -16.58
CA TRP A 340 -9.94 -15.15 -16.35
C TRP A 340 -11.18 -16.06 -16.37
N ALA A 341 -12.31 -15.63 -15.82
CA ALA A 341 -13.56 -16.40 -15.85
C ALA A 341 -14.16 -16.54 -17.26
N TYR A 342 -13.85 -15.61 -18.17
CA TYR A 342 -14.20 -15.72 -19.60
C TYR A 342 -13.12 -16.43 -20.42
N GLY A 343 -12.03 -16.90 -19.79
CA GLY A 343 -10.93 -17.60 -20.45
C GLY A 343 -9.87 -16.68 -21.07
N ASP A 344 -9.98 -15.37 -20.88
CA ASP A 344 -8.99 -14.39 -21.31
C ASP A 344 -7.88 -14.26 -20.26
N MET A 345 -6.94 -15.19 -20.35
CA MET A 345 -5.76 -15.27 -19.48
C MET A 345 -4.50 -14.82 -20.23
N PRO A 346 -3.51 -14.24 -19.53
CA PRO A 346 -2.22 -13.90 -20.12
C PRO A 346 -1.54 -15.10 -20.79
N LYS A 347 -0.78 -14.83 -21.85
CA LYS A 347 -0.18 -15.89 -22.70
C LYS A 347 0.84 -16.75 -21.96
N ASP A 348 1.44 -16.22 -20.89
CA ASP A 348 2.58 -16.83 -20.22
C ASP A 348 2.17 -17.77 -19.08
N PHE A 349 0.90 -17.77 -18.67
CA PHE A 349 0.39 -18.64 -17.62
C PHE A 349 -1.06 -19.06 -17.83
N THR A 350 -1.52 -20.01 -17.02
CA THR A 350 -2.93 -20.41 -16.90
C THR A 350 -3.28 -20.48 -15.43
N VAL A 351 -4.48 -20.04 -15.08
CA VAL A 351 -5.01 -20.16 -13.72
C VAL A 351 -6.14 -21.18 -13.76
N ASP A 352 -6.00 -22.29 -13.05
CA ASP A 352 -7.01 -23.31 -12.93
C ASP A 352 -8.10 -22.84 -11.95
N LEU A 353 -9.09 -22.12 -12.50
CA LEU A 353 -10.22 -21.62 -11.73
C LEU A 353 -11.18 -22.75 -11.35
N ASP A 354 -11.56 -22.77 -10.07
CA ASP A 354 -12.69 -23.59 -9.61
C ASP A 354 -13.97 -23.13 -10.34
N PHE A 355 -14.73 -24.07 -10.90
CA PHE A 355 -15.94 -23.76 -11.67
C PHE A 355 -16.92 -22.88 -10.88
N ARG A 356 -16.97 -22.99 -9.55
CA ARG A 356 -17.87 -22.19 -8.70
C ARG A 356 -17.50 -20.71 -8.78
N PHE A 357 -16.20 -20.44 -8.83
CA PHE A 357 -15.70 -19.08 -8.97
C PHE A 357 -15.94 -18.54 -10.38
N GLU A 358 -15.69 -19.35 -11.40
CA GLU A 358 -15.98 -19.00 -12.80
C GLU A 358 -17.45 -18.58 -12.96
N LEU A 359 -18.39 -19.42 -12.50
CA LEU A 359 -19.83 -19.12 -12.54
C LEU A 359 -20.17 -17.87 -11.73
N MET A 360 -19.56 -17.67 -10.56
CA MET A 360 -19.81 -16.49 -9.73
C MET A 360 -19.37 -15.19 -10.44
N MET A 361 -18.21 -15.15 -11.09
CA MET A 361 -17.75 -13.96 -11.82
C MET A 361 -18.62 -13.65 -13.03
N ILE A 362 -19.08 -14.68 -13.75
CA ILE A 362 -20.04 -14.51 -14.86
C ILE A 362 -21.38 -13.96 -14.32
N ALA A 363 -21.87 -14.48 -13.20
CA ALA A 363 -23.08 -13.98 -12.55
C ALA A 363 -22.95 -12.51 -12.10
N LEU A 364 -21.80 -12.13 -11.53
CA LEU A 364 -21.51 -10.74 -11.19
C LEU A 364 -21.50 -9.83 -12.42
N SER A 365 -21.13 -10.35 -13.59
CA SER A 365 -21.15 -9.66 -14.89
C SER A 365 -22.54 -9.52 -15.51
N GLN A 366 -23.57 -10.09 -14.88
CA GLN A 366 -24.96 -10.10 -15.38
C GLN A 366 -25.15 -10.83 -16.73
N ASP A 367 -24.24 -11.73 -17.10
CA ASP A 367 -24.32 -12.49 -18.34
C ASP A 367 -25.09 -13.81 -18.14
N HIS A 368 -26.41 -13.76 -18.37
CA HIS A 368 -27.29 -14.91 -18.18
C HIS A 368 -27.02 -16.04 -19.18
N ASP A 369 -26.74 -15.69 -20.43
CA ASP A 369 -26.61 -16.65 -21.51
C ASP A 369 -25.31 -17.44 -21.34
N TYR A 370 -24.21 -16.74 -21.08
CA TYR A 370 -22.91 -17.38 -20.86
C TYR A 370 -22.90 -18.18 -19.55
N LEU A 371 -23.55 -17.70 -18.48
CA LEU A 371 -23.67 -18.46 -17.23
C LEU A 371 -24.35 -19.82 -17.48
N ASN A 372 -25.45 -19.83 -18.23
CA ASN A 372 -26.15 -21.07 -18.57
C ASN A 372 -25.30 -21.95 -19.49
N GLU A 373 -24.60 -21.39 -20.47
CA GLU A 373 -23.69 -22.14 -21.34
C GLU A 373 -22.62 -22.87 -20.52
N ARG A 374 -21.94 -22.16 -19.62
CA ARG A 374 -20.89 -22.71 -18.75
C ARG A 374 -21.43 -23.75 -17.78
N TYR A 375 -22.61 -23.54 -17.19
CA TYR A 375 -23.30 -24.57 -16.41
C TYR A 375 -23.55 -25.85 -17.22
N GLN A 376 -24.07 -25.75 -18.45
CA GLN A 376 -24.33 -26.91 -19.30
C GLN A 376 -23.03 -27.59 -19.78
N PHE A 377 -21.95 -26.83 -19.96
CA PHE A 377 -20.62 -27.37 -20.25
C PHE A 377 -20.13 -28.26 -19.10
N TYR A 378 -20.10 -27.74 -17.86
CA TYR A 378 -19.68 -28.52 -16.70
C TYR A 378 -20.59 -29.72 -16.43
N LYS A 379 -21.90 -29.56 -16.57
CA LYS A 379 -22.87 -30.66 -16.40
C LYS A 379 -22.61 -31.81 -17.36
N ARG A 380 -22.35 -31.50 -18.64
CA ARG A 380 -21.96 -32.50 -19.65
C ARG A 380 -20.62 -33.15 -19.30
N SER A 381 -19.61 -32.35 -18.96
CA SER A 381 -18.28 -32.86 -18.59
C SER A 381 -18.33 -33.80 -17.39
N PHE A 382 -19.01 -33.42 -16.30
CA PHE A 382 -19.14 -34.25 -15.10
C PHE A 382 -19.89 -35.56 -15.36
N THR A 383 -20.91 -35.52 -16.22
CA THR A 383 -21.68 -36.71 -16.60
C THR A 383 -20.83 -37.65 -17.47
N GLN A 384 -20.08 -37.12 -18.44
CA GLN A 384 -19.21 -37.90 -19.32
C GLN A 384 -18.05 -38.58 -18.58
N HIS A 385 -17.53 -37.92 -17.54
CA HIS A 385 -16.41 -38.44 -16.74
C HIS A 385 -16.86 -39.24 -15.50
N ASN A 386 -18.16 -39.57 -15.38
CA ASN A 386 -18.74 -40.28 -14.24
C ASN A 386 -18.35 -39.66 -12.88
N ALA A 387 -18.41 -38.31 -12.79
CA ALA A 387 -18.16 -37.60 -11.55
C ALA A 387 -19.11 -38.09 -10.44
N ARG A 388 -18.72 -37.93 -9.18
CA ARG A 388 -19.55 -38.40 -8.06
C ARG A 388 -20.84 -37.58 -8.03
N ALA A 389 -21.94 -38.20 -7.59
CA ALA A 389 -23.23 -37.51 -7.45
C ALA A 389 -23.15 -36.21 -6.63
N ARG A 390 -22.23 -36.16 -5.65
CA ARG A 390 -21.92 -34.96 -4.86
C ARG A 390 -21.38 -33.81 -5.71
N ASP A 391 -20.52 -34.09 -6.70
CA ASP A 391 -19.89 -33.07 -7.53
C ASP A 391 -20.92 -32.43 -8.49
N LEU A 392 -21.88 -33.24 -8.99
CA LEU A 392 -23.05 -32.75 -9.73
C LEU A 392 -24.00 -31.93 -8.84
N GLY A 393 -24.26 -32.38 -7.60
CA GLY A 393 -25.06 -31.63 -6.64
C GLY A 393 -24.47 -30.25 -6.35
N LEU A 394 -23.14 -30.18 -6.14
CA LEU A 394 -22.42 -28.93 -5.91
C LEU A 394 -22.54 -27.97 -7.11
N LEU A 395 -22.49 -28.48 -8.35
CA LEU A 395 -22.70 -27.67 -9.55
C LEU A 395 -24.11 -27.07 -9.61
N GLU A 396 -25.14 -27.86 -9.27
CA GLU A 396 -26.52 -27.36 -9.24
C GLU A 396 -26.76 -26.32 -8.14
N GLU A 397 -26.19 -26.53 -6.96
CA GLU A 397 -26.23 -25.57 -5.86
C GLU A 397 -25.54 -24.26 -6.25
N SER A 398 -24.36 -24.35 -6.86
CA SER A 398 -23.58 -23.20 -7.30
C SER A 398 -24.30 -22.40 -8.40
N TYR A 399 -24.93 -23.08 -9.35
CA TYR A 399 -25.71 -22.41 -10.40
C TYR A 399 -26.96 -21.71 -9.84
N LYS A 400 -27.70 -22.35 -8.92
CA LYS A 400 -28.84 -21.72 -8.23
C LYS A 400 -28.40 -20.52 -7.39
N PHE A 401 -27.27 -20.63 -6.69
CA PHE A 401 -26.66 -19.52 -5.99
C PHE A 401 -26.36 -18.36 -6.94
N CYS A 402 -25.73 -18.62 -8.08
CA CYS A 402 -25.43 -17.61 -9.09
C CYS A 402 -26.69 -16.92 -9.62
N GLN A 403 -27.77 -17.65 -9.89
CA GLN A 403 -29.04 -17.06 -10.31
C GLN A 403 -29.62 -16.10 -9.26
N LYS A 404 -29.54 -16.47 -7.97
CA LYS A 404 -29.96 -15.60 -6.87
C LYS A 404 -29.03 -14.37 -6.75
N LEU A 405 -27.72 -14.58 -6.83
CA LEU A 405 -26.72 -13.52 -6.80
C LEU A 405 -27.01 -12.46 -7.87
N MET A 406 -27.33 -12.89 -9.10
CA MET A 406 -27.66 -11.97 -10.19
C MET A 406 -28.82 -11.03 -9.84
N LEU A 407 -29.87 -11.55 -9.22
CA LEU A 407 -31.01 -10.73 -8.78
C LEU A 407 -30.59 -9.70 -7.73
N LEU A 408 -29.79 -10.13 -6.74
CA LEU A 408 -29.33 -9.26 -5.65
C LEU A 408 -28.43 -8.13 -6.15
N VAL A 409 -27.46 -8.41 -7.02
CA VAL A 409 -26.56 -7.36 -7.55
C VAL A 409 -27.27 -6.45 -8.55
N LYS A 410 -28.29 -6.95 -9.25
CA LYS A 410 -29.14 -6.13 -10.13
C LYS A 410 -29.99 -5.16 -9.32
N GLU A 411 -30.61 -5.64 -8.24
CA GLU A 411 -31.39 -4.81 -7.31
C GLU A 411 -30.51 -3.74 -6.65
N ALA A 412 -29.30 -4.13 -6.23
CA ALA A 412 -28.35 -3.22 -5.60
C ALA A 412 -27.64 -2.27 -6.58
N GLY A 413 -27.67 -2.54 -7.89
CA GLY A 413 -26.95 -1.76 -8.90
C GLY A 413 -25.42 -1.87 -8.80
N THR A 414 -24.92 -2.99 -8.28
CA THR A 414 -23.50 -3.21 -7.92
C THR A 414 -22.77 -4.19 -8.82
N GLY A 415 -23.44 -4.79 -9.81
CA GLY A 415 -22.84 -5.75 -10.73
C GLY A 415 -21.60 -5.21 -11.45
N LEU A 416 -20.76 -6.13 -11.91
CA LEU A 416 -19.66 -5.80 -12.80
C LEU A 416 -20.20 -5.27 -14.13
N GLN A 417 -19.38 -4.45 -14.79
CA GLN A 417 -19.66 -4.10 -16.18
C GLN A 417 -19.69 -5.37 -17.04
N PRO A 418 -20.52 -5.42 -18.10
CA PRO A 418 -20.47 -6.52 -19.05
C PRO A 418 -19.06 -6.74 -19.56
N TYR A 419 -18.62 -7.99 -19.62
CA TYR A 419 -17.31 -8.31 -20.16
C TYR A 419 -17.31 -8.09 -21.67
N LEU A 420 -16.35 -7.31 -22.16
CA LEU A 420 -16.11 -7.09 -23.58
C LEU A 420 -14.77 -7.76 -23.90
N ILE A 421 -14.80 -8.74 -24.81
CA ILE A 421 -13.58 -9.38 -25.30
C ILE A 421 -12.70 -8.31 -25.95
N ASN A 422 -11.45 -8.21 -25.49
CA ASN A 422 -10.43 -7.34 -26.08
C ASN A 422 -9.69 -8.03 -27.24
#